data_AF-A0A835SY70-F1
#
_entry.id   AF-A0A835SY70-F1
#
_cell.length_a   1.000
_cell.length_b   1.000
_cell.length_c   1.000
_cell.angle_alpha   90.00
_cell.angle_beta   90.00
_cell.angle_gamma   90.00
#
_symmetry.space_group_name_H-M   'P 1'
#
loop_
_entity.id
_entity.type
_entity.pdbx_description
1 polymer ?
#
loop_
_entity_poly.entity_id
_entity_poly.type
_entity_poly.pdbx_seq_one_letter_code
_entity_poly.pdbx_strand_id
1 'polypeptide(L)'
;MDARTAASASGAPGGAASADDPNNAYIDKALTVQGAAEGPLKGLTFAVKDLFDVSGHRTGFGNPVWLETHPPATRTAPAVQALLDAGATLRGKTHMDELAYSLNGENVHYGTPRNPAAPGRIPGGSSSGSAVAAAAGDVPLALGSDTGGSVRVPAAYCGLFGIRPSWGRTNLEGARPLAPSFDTAGWFARDAATLRAAGSVLLDPASRAPGGGRLTRWLVARDAFKLADPPTEKAIYDAMATDFSKVVALLGQPTEVDVAAPLADQGLGQYVDWMGVFRVCQGFEVWREHGAWVTEHNPDFGPGIKDRFLMASRITKEQVDAANVKRALIRSHLLSLLGPDGVLALPTTPGPAPLVNTPPAELDAWRTRLISLTSIAGLAGLPQVNLPIASVDGLPVGLGLIGPPGSDEALLELTEQLMAVLPHWQARDPWQPKQDKK
;
A
#
# COMPACT_ATOMS: atom_id res chain seq x y z
N MET A 1 -22.40 38.80 -35.30
CA MET A 1 -22.30 38.57 -33.85
C MET A 1 -23.50 37.69 -33.53
N ASP A 2 -23.39 36.38 -33.37
CA ASP A 2 -22.44 35.65 -32.53
C ASP A 2 -22.17 34.24 -33.08
N ALA A 3 -20.89 33.86 -33.09
CA ALA A 3 -20.46 32.48 -33.27
C ALA A 3 -20.30 31.86 -31.88
N ARG A 4 -21.17 30.91 -31.52
CA ARG A 4 -20.92 29.97 -30.42
C ARG A 4 -20.32 28.70 -31.01
N THR A 5 -19.02 28.58 -30.90
CA THR A 5 -18.27 27.34 -31.17
C THR A 5 -18.54 26.37 -30.02
N ALA A 6 -19.17 25.24 -30.36
CA ALA A 6 -19.28 24.09 -29.50
C ALA A 6 -17.91 23.41 -29.39
N ALA A 7 -17.35 23.36 -28.19
CA ALA A 7 -16.21 22.49 -27.89
C ALA A 7 -16.76 21.11 -27.52
N SER A 8 -16.61 20.14 -28.42
CA SER A 8 -16.87 18.72 -28.14
C SER A 8 -15.71 18.13 -27.32
N ALA A 9 -15.93 17.92 -26.03
CA ALA A 9 -15.09 17.05 -25.22
C ALA A 9 -15.90 15.77 -24.94
N SER A 10 -15.80 14.81 -25.85
CA SER A 10 -16.29 13.44 -25.66
C SER A 10 -15.16 12.47 -25.97
N GLY A 11 -14.36 12.18 -24.95
CA GLY A 11 -13.39 11.08 -24.97
C GLY A 11 -13.61 10.27 -23.71
N ALA A 12 -14.24 9.11 -23.83
CA ALA A 12 -14.23 8.10 -22.76
C ALA A 12 -12.78 7.69 -22.49
N PRO A 13 -12.31 7.53 -21.23
CA PRO A 13 -10.94 7.13 -20.97
C PRO A 13 -10.85 5.60 -21.07
N GLY A 14 -10.80 5.08 -22.30
CA GLY A 14 -10.34 3.72 -22.55
C GLY A 14 -8.83 3.68 -22.45
N GLY A 15 -8.29 3.40 -21.25
CA GLY A 15 -6.85 3.31 -20.98
C GLY A 15 -6.22 2.07 -21.60
N ALA A 16 -6.08 2.04 -22.93
CA ALA A 16 -5.09 1.18 -23.57
C ALA A 16 -3.70 1.80 -23.32
N ALA A 17 -2.71 0.96 -23.03
CA ALA A 17 -1.31 1.39 -22.93
C ALA A 17 -0.96 2.28 -24.13
N SER A 18 -0.57 3.52 -23.84
CA SER A 18 -0.15 4.48 -24.86
C SER A 18 1.36 4.35 -25.09
N ALA A 19 1.87 4.94 -26.17
CA ALA A 19 3.31 4.98 -26.41
C ALA A 19 4.07 5.64 -25.24
N ASP A 20 3.43 6.62 -24.59
CA ASP A 20 4.00 7.38 -23.48
C ASP A 20 3.72 6.73 -22.11
N ASP A 21 2.84 5.74 -22.01
CA ASP A 21 2.55 4.94 -20.80
C ASP A 21 2.40 3.44 -21.14
N PRO A 22 3.51 2.74 -21.45
CA PRO A 22 3.45 1.36 -21.93
C PRO A 22 2.92 0.38 -20.87
N ASN A 23 3.01 0.75 -19.59
CA ASN A 23 2.58 -0.08 -18.48
C ASN A 23 1.17 0.27 -17.97
N ASN A 24 0.48 1.25 -18.56
CA ASN A 24 -0.84 1.73 -18.13
C ASN A 24 -0.85 2.10 -16.63
N ALA A 25 0.19 2.79 -16.17
CA ALA A 25 0.35 3.15 -14.76
C ALA A 25 -0.43 4.42 -14.38
N TYR A 26 -0.84 5.23 -15.36
CA TYR A 26 -1.41 6.56 -15.14
C TYR A 26 -2.87 6.67 -15.63
N ILE A 27 -3.67 7.43 -14.87
CA ILE A 27 -4.98 7.94 -15.33
C ILE A 27 -4.80 9.28 -16.04
N ASP A 28 -3.86 10.10 -15.55
CA ASP A 28 -3.46 11.36 -16.19
C ASP A 28 -1.95 11.52 -16.06
N LYS A 29 -1.21 11.10 -17.10
CA LYS A 29 0.26 11.22 -17.13
C LYS A 29 0.73 12.65 -17.45
N ALA A 30 -0.11 13.44 -18.10
CA ALA A 30 0.24 14.79 -18.56
C ALA A 30 0.25 15.79 -17.40
N LEU A 31 -0.52 15.54 -16.34
CA LEU A 31 -0.52 16.35 -15.12
C LEU A 31 0.90 16.54 -14.58
N THR A 32 1.33 17.79 -14.52
CA THR A 32 2.60 18.19 -13.93
C THR A 32 2.39 19.37 -13.00
N VAL A 33 2.93 19.29 -11.78
CA VAL A 33 3.00 20.41 -10.85
C VAL A 33 4.45 20.54 -10.38
N GLN A 34 5.07 21.69 -10.65
CA GLN A 34 6.44 21.95 -10.24
C GLN A 34 6.53 22.07 -8.72
N GLY A 35 7.54 21.42 -8.14
CA GLY A 35 7.88 21.61 -6.73
C GLY A 35 8.60 22.93 -6.48
N ALA A 36 8.86 23.22 -5.21
CA ALA A 36 9.68 24.35 -4.78
C ALA A 36 11.09 24.28 -5.40
N ALA A 37 11.72 25.45 -5.58
CA ALA A 37 13.06 25.55 -6.18
C ALA A 37 14.17 24.90 -5.33
N GLU A 38 13.94 24.80 -4.01
CA GLU A 38 14.84 24.21 -3.03
C GLU A 38 14.08 23.24 -2.12
N GLY A 39 14.82 22.36 -1.44
CA GLY A 39 14.27 21.41 -0.49
C GLY A 39 15.00 20.06 -0.53
N PRO A 40 14.75 19.19 0.47
CA PRO A 40 15.46 17.92 0.60
C PRO A 40 15.16 16.91 -0.52
N LEU A 41 14.07 17.11 -1.28
CA LEU A 41 13.65 16.26 -2.39
C LEU A 41 13.82 16.95 -3.76
N LYS A 42 14.55 18.06 -3.80
CA LYS A 42 14.84 18.81 -5.03
C LYS A 42 15.39 17.88 -6.12
N GLY A 43 14.81 17.99 -7.31
CA GLY A 43 15.23 17.23 -8.49
C GLY A 43 14.63 15.82 -8.58
N LEU A 44 13.93 15.35 -7.54
CA LEU A 44 13.13 14.14 -7.63
C LEU A 44 11.79 14.43 -8.30
N THR A 45 11.24 13.41 -8.96
CA THR A 45 9.86 13.38 -9.42
C THR A 45 9.06 12.41 -8.57
N PHE A 46 7.74 12.63 -8.49
CA PHE A 46 6.86 11.65 -7.89
C PHE A 46 5.54 11.54 -8.64
N ALA A 47 4.88 10.39 -8.54
CA ALA A 47 3.52 10.20 -9.03
C ALA A 47 2.55 10.00 -7.85
N VAL A 48 1.27 10.33 -8.02
CA VAL A 48 0.28 10.26 -6.94
C VAL A 48 -0.94 9.44 -7.33
N LYS A 49 -1.35 8.52 -6.45
CA LYS A 49 -2.61 7.77 -6.62
C LYS A 49 -3.80 8.68 -6.84
N ASP A 50 -4.71 8.30 -7.74
CA ASP A 50 -5.91 9.09 -8.07
C ASP A 50 -7.02 9.09 -6.99
N LEU A 51 -6.63 9.22 -5.73
CA LEU A 51 -7.49 9.54 -4.60
C LEU A 51 -7.06 10.81 -3.86
N PHE A 52 -5.86 11.34 -4.16
CA PHE A 52 -5.37 12.58 -3.57
C PHE A 52 -5.72 13.76 -4.46
N ASP A 53 -6.29 14.80 -3.86
CA ASP A 53 -6.61 16.04 -4.53
C ASP A 53 -5.35 16.80 -4.97
N VAL A 54 -5.45 17.40 -6.16
CA VAL A 54 -4.48 18.34 -6.71
C VAL A 54 -5.27 19.55 -7.18
N SER A 55 -4.90 20.74 -6.71
CA SER A 55 -5.66 21.97 -6.98
C SER A 55 -5.87 22.19 -8.49
N GLY A 56 -7.11 22.44 -8.89
CA GLY A 56 -7.50 22.63 -10.29
C GLY A 56 -7.80 21.34 -11.06
N HIS A 57 -7.56 20.16 -10.47
CA HIS A 57 -7.78 18.87 -11.10
C HIS A 57 -8.85 18.06 -10.39
N ARG A 58 -9.57 17.23 -11.15
CA ARG A 58 -10.55 16.29 -10.59
C ARG A 58 -9.82 15.07 -10.03
N THR A 59 -10.42 14.45 -9.02
CA THR A 59 -9.95 13.19 -8.43
C THR A 59 -10.96 12.10 -8.80
N GLY A 60 -10.53 11.11 -9.58
CA GLY A 60 -11.44 10.10 -10.14
C GLY A 60 -11.72 8.93 -9.23
N PHE A 61 -10.89 8.69 -8.21
CA PHE A 61 -11.04 7.60 -7.25
C PHE A 61 -11.22 6.22 -7.91
N GLY A 62 -10.63 6.03 -9.09
CA GLY A 62 -10.75 4.81 -9.87
C GLY A 62 -12.17 4.51 -10.37
N ASN A 63 -13.08 5.48 -10.43
CA ASN A 63 -14.44 5.29 -10.94
C ASN A 63 -14.89 6.48 -11.84
N PRO A 64 -15.38 6.23 -13.07
CA PRO A 64 -15.75 7.31 -13.99
C PRO A 64 -16.97 8.11 -13.52
N VAL A 65 -17.95 7.47 -12.88
CA VAL A 65 -19.11 8.18 -12.31
C VAL A 65 -18.66 9.09 -11.16
N TRP A 66 -17.75 8.62 -10.30
CA TRP A 66 -17.17 9.44 -9.24
C TRP A 66 -16.48 10.66 -9.82
N LEU A 67 -15.64 10.44 -10.85
CA LEU A 67 -14.98 11.51 -11.57
C LEU A 67 -16.02 12.52 -12.06
N GLU A 68 -17.06 12.09 -12.77
CA GLU A 68 -18.12 12.90 -13.37
C GLU A 68 -18.93 13.72 -12.36
N THR A 69 -19.19 13.19 -11.17
CA THR A 69 -20.05 13.84 -10.16
C THR A 69 -19.29 14.79 -9.23
N HIS A 70 -17.94 14.76 -9.25
CA HIS A 70 -17.12 15.60 -8.39
C HIS A 70 -16.44 16.74 -9.17
N PRO A 71 -16.47 17.98 -8.66
CA PRO A 71 -15.79 19.10 -9.28
C PRO A 71 -14.25 18.99 -9.12
N PRO A 72 -13.47 19.77 -9.88
CA PRO A 72 -12.05 19.92 -9.61
C PRO A 72 -11.78 20.36 -8.16
N ALA A 73 -10.72 19.83 -7.57
CA ALA A 73 -10.34 20.17 -6.20
C ALA A 73 -9.88 21.64 -6.11
N THR A 74 -10.27 22.32 -5.03
CA THR A 74 -9.86 23.71 -4.78
C THR A 74 -8.50 23.81 -4.11
N ARG A 75 -8.03 22.73 -3.46
CA ARG A 75 -6.76 22.65 -2.76
C ARG A 75 -6.04 21.34 -3.08
N THR A 76 -4.71 21.36 -3.01
CA THR A 76 -3.87 20.16 -3.08
C THR A 76 -3.85 19.48 -1.70
N ALA A 77 -3.97 18.15 -1.68
CA ALA A 77 -3.91 17.37 -0.45
C ALA A 77 -2.57 17.60 0.29
N PRO A 78 -2.53 17.76 1.62
CA PRO A 78 -1.30 18.10 2.34
C PRO A 78 -0.15 17.11 2.14
N ALA A 79 -0.42 15.81 1.99
CA ALA A 79 0.62 14.83 1.67
C ALA A 79 1.28 15.10 0.31
N VAL A 80 0.51 15.56 -0.69
CA VAL A 80 1.04 15.95 -2.01
C VAL A 80 1.76 17.30 -1.90
N GLN A 81 1.18 18.25 -1.18
CA GLN A 81 1.78 19.57 -0.99
C GLN A 81 3.11 19.48 -0.26
N ALA A 82 3.25 18.62 0.74
CA ALA A 82 4.50 18.42 1.47
C ALA A 82 5.64 17.98 0.55
N LEU A 83 5.38 17.08 -0.40
CA LEU A 83 6.37 16.66 -1.40
C LEU A 83 6.73 17.80 -2.37
N LEU A 84 5.74 18.58 -2.82
CA LEU A 84 5.96 19.76 -3.65
C LEU A 84 6.80 20.81 -2.93
N ASP A 85 6.48 21.12 -1.67
CA ASP A 85 7.19 22.10 -0.83
C ASP A 85 8.63 21.65 -0.53
N ALA A 86 8.88 20.33 -0.48
CA ALA A 86 10.21 19.77 -0.35
C ALA A 86 11.02 19.72 -1.66
N GLY A 87 10.46 20.25 -2.75
CA GLY A 87 11.13 20.41 -4.06
C GLY A 87 10.94 19.26 -5.04
N ALA A 88 10.13 18.25 -4.71
CA ALA A 88 9.80 17.18 -5.65
C ALA A 88 8.75 17.64 -6.67
N THR A 89 8.87 17.22 -7.92
CA THR A 89 7.91 17.56 -8.99
C THR A 89 6.88 16.46 -9.19
N LEU A 90 5.59 16.81 -9.14
CA LEU A 90 4.52 15.87 -9.46
C LEU A 90 4.50 15.55 -10.96
N ARG A 91 4.47 14.26 -11.28
CA ARG A 91 4.35 13.66 -12.62
C ARG A 91 3.21 12.67 -12.63
N GLY A 92 2.02 13.18 -12.88
CA GLY A 92 0.85 12.38 -13.16
C GLY A 92 0.06 11.85 -11.96
N LYS A 93 -1.21 11.58 -12.22
CA LYS A 93 -2.11 10.82 -11.35
C LYS A 93 -2.12 9.36 -11.78
N THR A 94 -1.90 8.45 -10.85
CA THR A 94 -1.73 7.03 -11.12
C THR A 94 -3.02 6.23 -10.99
N HIS A 95 -3.07 5.14 -11.73
CA HIS A 95 -4.11 4.13 -11.68
C HIS A 95 -4.33 3.58 -10.27
N MET A 96 -5.56 3.20 -9.96
CA MET A 96 -5.93 2.51 -8.73
C MET A 96 -7.12 1.58 -8.91
N ASP A 97 -7.27 0.61 -8.00
CA ASP A 97 -8.51 -0.15 -7.89
C ASP A 97 -9.68 0.80 -7.60
N GLU A 98 -10.84 0.46 -8.16
CA GLU A 98 -12.08 1.20 -8.02
C GLU A 98 -12.41 1.48 -6.54
N LEU A 99 -12.57 2.77 -6.22
CA LEU A 99 -12.86 3.29 -4.87
C LEU A 99 -11.91 2.77 -3.77
N ALA A 100 -10.69 2.39 -4.14
CA ALA A 100 -9.69 1.74 -3.29
C ALA A 100 -10.14 0.41 -2.64
N TYR A 101 -11.30 -0.16 -2.99
CA TYR A 101 -11.90 -1.27 -2.24
C TYR A 101 -11.50 -2.67 -2.75
N SER A 102 -10.23 -2.83 -3.11
CA SER A 102 -9.63 -4.08 -3.60
C SER A 102 -8.10 -4.08 -3.36
N LEU A 103 -7.45 -5.21 -3.62
CA LEU A 103 -6.00 -5.38 -3.48
C LEU A 103 -5.36 -5.99 -4.74
N ASN A 104 -6.08 -6.03 -5.86
CA ASN A 104 -5.62 -6.74 -7.05
C ASN A 104 -4.86 -5.81 -8.00
N GLY A 105 -5.27 -4.56 -8.12
CA GLY A 105 -4.74 -3.66 -9.15
C GLY A 105 -5.55 -3.64 -10.43
N GLU A 106 -6.67 -4.36 -10.47
CA GLU A 106 -7.56 -4.45 -11.63
C GLU A 106 -8.70 -3.42 -11.51
N ASN A 107 -9.05 -2.81 -12.63
CA ASN A 107 -10.15 -1.86 -12.70
C ASN A 107 -10.92 -2.05 -14.02
N VAL A 108 -12.21 -2.37 -13.95
CA VAL A 108 -13.02 -2.65 -15.15
C VAL A 108 -13.08 -1.45 -16.11
N HIS A 109 -12.95 -0.23 -15.59
CA HIS A 109 -13.08 1.01 -16.36
C HIS A 109 -11.77 1.40 -17.05
N TYR A 110 -10.64 1.09 -16.43
CA TYR A 110 -9.31 1.59 -16.84
C TYR A 110 -8.30 0.47 -17.18
N GLY A 111 -8.71 -0.79 -17.07
CA GLY A 111 -7.86 -1.95 -17.28
C GLY A 111 -7.00 -2.30 -16.07
N THR A 112 -5.86 -2.95 -16.32
CA THR A 112 -4.92 -3.39 -15.29
C THR A 112 -3.51 -2.92 -15.64
N PRO A 113 -2.81 -2.18 -14.76
CA PRO A 113 -1.42 -1.83 -14.98
C PRO A 113 -0.54 -3.07 -15.15
N ARG A 114 0.40 -3.03 -16.10
CA ARG A 114 1.32 -4.16 -16.34
C ARG A 114 2.40 -4.15 -15.27
N ASN A 115 2.52 -5.23 -14.50
CA ASN A 115 3.57 -5.38 -13.51
C ASN A 115 4.93 -5.66 -14.20
N PRO A 116 5.91 -4.73 -14.16
CA PRO A 116 7.19 -4.91 -14.84
C PRO A 116 8.10 -5.93 -14.15
N ALA A 117 7.91 -6.16 -12.84
CA ALA A 117 8.67 -7.14 -12.08
C ALA A 117 8.10 -8.57 -12.22
N ALA A 118 6.84 -8.70 -12.65
CA ALA A 118 6.14 -9.97 -12.80
C ALA A 118 5.17 -9.94 -14.01
N PRO A 119 5.68 -10.02 -15.26
CA PRO A 119 4.85 -9.95 -16.46
C PRO A 119 3.72 -10.99 -16.47
N GLY A 120 2.51 -10.56 -16.87
CA GLY A 120 1.31 -11.40 -16.90
C GLY A 120 0.62 -11.61 -15.54
N ARG A 121 1.17 -11.03 -14.46
CA ARG A 121 0.63 -11.08 -13.10
C ARG A 121 0.07 -9.73 -12.68
N ILE A 122 -0.86 -9.76 -11.74
CA ILE A 122 -1.45 -8.54 -11.20
C ILE A 122 -0.38 -7.70 -10.48
N PRO A 123 -0.43 -6.36 -10.54
CA PRO A 123 0.51 -5.51 -9.81
C PRO A 123 0.20 -5.46 -8.30
N GLY A 124 -0.97 -5.94 -7.87
CA GLY A 124 -1.50 -5.68 -6.55
C GLY A 124 -2.13 -4.30 -6.46
N GLY A 125 -2.86 -4.04 -5.39
CA GLY A 125 -3.64 -2.82 -5.24
C GLY A 125 -3.92 -2.46 -3.78
N SER A 126 -4.64 -1.37 -3.50
CA SER A 126 -5.29 -0.51 -4.48
C SER A 126 -4.39 0.53 -5.15
N SER A 127 -3.15 0.71 -4.70
CA SER A 127 -2.21 1.70 -5.26
C SER A 127 -1.40 1.15 -6.45
N SER A 128 -2.08 0.48 -7.39
CA SER A 128 -1.47 -0.29 -8.47
C SER A 128 -0.61 0.55 -9.41
N GLY A 129 -1.14 1.67 -9.89
CA GLY A 129 -0.40 2.56 -10.78
C GLY A 129 0.81 3.20 -10.10
N SER A 130 0.71 3.56 -8.82
CA SER A 130 1.84 4.10 -8.04
C SER A 130 3.00 3.10 -7.97
N ALA A 131 2.69 1.83 -7.68
CA ALA A 131 3.72 0.79 -7.64
C ALA A 131 4.30 0.50 -9.04
N VAL A 132 3.46 0.40 -10.07
CA VAL A 132 3.95 0.17 -11.44
C VAL A 132 4.81 1.32 -11.94
N ALA A 133 4.43 2.58 -11.69
CA ALA A 133 5.21 3.76 -12.07
C ALA A 133 6.60 3.76 -11.40
N ALA A 134 6.67 3.45 -10.11
CA ALA A 134 7.94 3.34 -9.39
C ALA A 134 8.78 2.14 -9.88
N ALA A 135 8.17 0.97 -10.06
CA ALA A 135 8.87 -0.24 -10.50
C ALA A 135 9.38 -0.15 -11.94
N ALA A 136 8.64 0.50 -12.84
CA ALA A 136 9.07 0.81 -14.21
C ALA A 136 10.20 1.85 -14.25
N GLY A 137 10.42 2.58 -13.16
CA GLY A 137 11.41 3.65 -13.11
C GLY A 137 10.96 4.96 -13.74
N ASP A 138 9.65 5.15 -13.95
CA ASP A 138 9.08 6.39 -14.45
C ASP A 138 9.24 7.53 -13.42
N VAL A 139 9.16 7.18 -12.13
CA VAL A 139 9.40 8.08 -11.00
C VAL A 139 10.19 7.36 -9.90
N PRO A 140 11.09 8.03 -9.18
CA PRO A 140 11.81 7.43 -8.05
C PRO A 140 10.93 7.26 -6.80
N LEU A 141 9.85 8.04 -6.68
CA LEU A 141 8.93 8.06 -5.56
C LEU A 141 7.48 8.00 -6.05
N ALA A 142 6.61 7.26 -5.37
CA ALA A 142 5.18 7.31 -5.65
C ALA A 142 4.35 7.29 -4.37
N LEU A 143 3.30 8.10 -4.33
CA LEU A 143 2.37 8.19 -3.20
C LEU A 143 1.14 7.31 -3.44
N GLY A 144 0.68 6.63 -2.39
CA GLY A 144 -0.49 5.76 -2.37
C GLY A 144 -1.22 5.83 -1.04
N SER A 145 -2.18 4.92 -0.86
CA SER A 145 -2.87 4.76 0.43
C SER A 145 -2.85 3.30 0.86
N ASP A 146 -2.82 3.06 2.17
CA ASP A 146 -2.90 1.72 2.77
C ASP A 146 -4.01 1.66 3.82
N THR A 147 -5.06 0.88 3.54
CA THR A 147 -6.12 0.58 4.51
C THR A 147 -5.98 -0.86 5.00
N GLY A 148 -5.94 -1.80 4.05
CA GLY A 148 -5.78 -3.24 4.31
C GLY A 148 -4.59 -3.85 3.57
N GLY A 149 -3.55 -3.06 3.27
CA GLY A 149 -2.37 -3.52 2.52
C GLY A 149 -2.13 -2.80 1.20
N SER A 150 -2.87 -1.72 0.92
CA SER A 150 -2.87 -1.08 -0.39
C SER A 150 -1.58 -0.36 -0.80
N VAL A 151 -0.58 -0.28 0.07
CA VAL A 151 0.82 0.02 -0.29
C VAL A 151 1.68 -1.23 -0.21
N ARG A 152 1.56 -2.00 0.88
CA ARG A 152 2.44 -3.15 1.14
C ARG A 152 2.31 -4.27 0.11
N VAL A 153 1.09 -4.60 -0.31
CA VAL A 153 0.81 -5.65 -1.29
C VAL A 153 1.42 -5.32 -2.67
N PRO A 154 1.08 -4.18 -3.29
CA PRO A 154 1.71 -3.85 -4.57
C PRO A 154 3.22 -3.61 -4.46
N ALA A 155 3.74 -3.18 -3.30
CA ALA A 155 5.18 -3.10 -3.08
C ALA A 155 5.84 -4.49 -3.16
N ALA A 156 5.28 -5.49 -2.47
CA ALA A 156 5.78 -6.87 -2.53
C ALA A 156 5.70 -7.44 -3.95
N TYR A 157 4.57 -7.27 -4.64
CA TYR A 157 4.35 -7.81 -5.98
C TYR A 157 5.17 -7.12 -7.08
N CYS A 158 5.49 -5.85 -6.92
CA CYS A 158 6.30 -5.09 -7.87
C CYS A 158 7.78 -5.03 -7.48
N GLY A 159 8.19 -5.71 -6.39
CA GLY A 159 9.59 -5.75 -5.95
C GLY A 159 10.12 -4.40 -5.47
N LEU A 160 9.31 -3.64 -4.72
CA LEU A 160 9.61 -2.31 -4.22
C LEU A 160 9.70 -2.27 -2.71
N PHE A 161 10.35 -1.22 -2.20
CA PHE A 161 10.07 -0.77 -0.85
C PHE A 161 8.70 -0.10 -0.81
N GLY A 162 7.98 -0.30 0.28
CA GLY A 162 6.72 0.41 0.52
C GLY A 162 6.39 0.47 2.00
N ILE A 163 5.90 1.61 2.48
CA ILE A 163 5.57 1.80 3.89
C ILE A 163 4.12 2.20 4.08
N ARG A 164 3.45 1.47 4.97
CA ARG A 164 2.27 1.94 5.70
C ARG A 164 2.80 2.62 6.97
N PRO A 165 2.66 3.94 7.15
CA PRO A 165 3.06 4.56 8.41
C PRO A 165 2.06 4.24 9.53
N SER A 166 2.41 4.57 10.77
CA SER A 166 1.50 4.51 11.90
C SER A 166 0.27 5.37 11.61
N TRP A 167 -0.88 4.90 12.07
CA TRP A 167 -2.12 5.64 11.86
C TRP A 167 -2.04 7.02 12.53
N GLY A 168 -2.43 8.07 11.79
CA GLY A 168 -2.37 9.47 12.24
C GLY A 168 -1.04 10.19 12.03
N ARG A 169 0.01 9.54 11.53
CA ARG A 169 1.32 10.18 11.26
C ARG A 169 1.39 10.97 9.95
N THR A 170 0.42 10.76 9.06
CA THR A 170 0.32 11.43 7.76
C THR A 170 -1.01 12.16 7.65
N ASN A 171 -1.02 13.30 6.98
CA ASN A 171 -2.22 14.09 6.79
C ASN A 171 -2.98 13.65 5.52
N LEU A 172 -4.17 13.08 5.72
CA LEU A 172 -5.07 12.59 4.66
C LEU A 172 -6.17 13.59 4.27
N GLU A 173 -6.13 14.86 4.73
CA GLU A 173 -7.04 15.89 4.21
C GLU A 173 -6.92 15.98 2.68
N GLY A 174 -8.05 16.05 1.98
CA GLY A 174 -8.05 16.03 0.49
C GLY A 174 -7.70 14.67 -0.13
N ALA A 175 -7.54 13.60 0.65
CA ALA A 175 -7.57 12.23 0.15
C ALA A 175 -8.98 11.65 0.28
N ARG A 176 -9.45 10.88 -0.71
CA ARG A 176 -10.74 10.17 -0.62
C ARG A 176 -10.62 9.04 0.41
N PRO A 177 -11.45 9.02 1.48
CA PRO A 177 -11.37 7.99 2.50
C PRO A 177 -11.90 6.65 1.96
N LEU A 178 -11.40 5.54 2.49
CA LEU A 178 -12.04 4.23 2.36
C LEU A 178 -12.59 3.79 3.71
N ALA A 179 -11.73 3.76 4.73
CA ALA A 179 -12.10 3.50 6.11
C ALA A 179 -11.19 4.35 7.02
N PRO A 180 -11.61 5.57 7.40
CA PRO A 180 -10.77 6.55 8.10
C PRO A 180 -10.02 6.02 9.33
N SER A 181 -10.56 5.04 10.06
CA SER A 181 -9.87 4.49 11.24
C SER A 181 -8.70 3.53 10.90
N PHE A 182 -8.46 3.27 9.62
CA PHE A 182 -7.40 2.42 9.10
C PHE A 182 -6.54 3.09 8.03
N ASP A 183 -7.07 4.07 7.32
CA ASP A 183 -6.41 4.71 6.19
C ASP A 183 -5.12 5.42 6.61
N THR A 184 -4.07 5.24 5.81
CA THR A 184 -2.83 6.02 5.89
C THR A 184 -2.35 6.41 4.50
N ALA A 185 -1.68 7.55 4.37
CA ALA A 185 -0.92 7.88 3.17
C ALA A 185 0.42 7.15 3.25
N GLY A 186 0.66 6.21 2.35
CA GLY A 186 1.92 5.47 2.28
C GLY A 186 2.62 5.71 0.95
N TRP A 187 3.88 5.33 0.83
CA TRP A 187 4.66 5.60 -0.37
C TRP A 187 5.58 4.45 -0.73
N PHE A 188 6.07 4.50 -1.97
CA PHE A 188 6.91 3.50 -2.61
C PHE A 188 8.22 4.12 -3.07
N ALA A 189 9.28 3.33 -3.05
CA ALA A 189 10.55 3.66 -3.69
C ALA A 189 11.27 2.39 -4.15
N ARG A 190 12.23 2.55 -5.06
CA ARG A 190 13.12 1.45 -5.50
C ARG A 190 14.32 1.25 -4.59
N ASP A 191 14.62 2.23 -3.74
CA ASP A 191 15.73 2.18 -2.79
C ASP A 191 15.29 2.73 -1.42
N ALA A 192 15.96 2.26 -0.37
CA ALA A 192 15.61 2.59 1.01
C ALA A 192 15.92 4.06 1.36
N ALA A 193 16.92 4.69 0.72
CA ALA A 193 17.29 6.07 0.99
C ALA A 193 16.21 7.04 0.49
N THR A 194 15.71 6.84 -0.73
CA THR A 194 14.57 7.59 -1.29
C THR A 194 13.30 7.38 -0.44
N LEU A 195 13.04 6.14 0.00
CA LEU A 195 11.92 5.85 0.90
C LEU A 195 12.02 6.65 2.19
N ARG A 196 13.20 6.68 2.83
CA ARG A 196 13.44 7.42 4.06
C ARG A 196 13.37 8.94 3.85
N ALA A 197 13.92 9.44 2.74
CA ALA A 197 13.90 10.85 2.40
C ALA A 197 12.45 11.37 2.24
N ALA A 198 11.57 10.60 1.61
CA ALA A 198 10.14 10.95 1.57
C ALA A 198 9.49 10.95 2.97
N GLY A 199 9.88 10.00 3.83
CA GLY A 199 9.40 9.92 5.21
C GLY A 199 9.74 11.13 6.06
N SER A 200 10.91 11.76 5.87
CA SER A 200 11.30 12.97 6.63
C SER A 200 10.42 14.19 6.36
N VAL A 201 9.64 14.15 5.26
CA VAL A 201 8.74 15.21 4.83
C VAL A 201 7.28 14.85 5.07
N LEU A 202 6.90 13.59 4.86
CA LEU A 202 5.50 13.13 4.96
C LEU A 202 5.05 12.86 6.39
N LEU A 203 5.97 12.45 7.27
CA LEU A 203 5.65 12.13 8.66
C LEU A 203 5.63 13.40 9.50
N ASP A 204 4.50 13.67 10.17
CA ASP A 204 4.40 14.81 11.08
C ASP A 204 5.33 14.60 12.29
N PRO A 205 6.34 15.46 12.51
CA PRO A 205 7.24 15.37 13.65
C PRO A 205 6.52 15.52 14.99
N ALA A 206 5.43 16.28 15.05
CA ALA A 206 4.65 16.51 16.27
C ALA A 206 3.87 15.26 16.72
N SER A 207 3.61 14.33 15.78
CA SER A 207 2.90 13.08 16.03
C SER A 207 3.82 11.90 16.41
N ARG A 208 5.12 12.14 16.55
CA ARG A 208 6.11 11.11 16.91
C ARG A 208 5.91 10.63 18.35
N ALA A 209 5.97 9.31 18.55
CA ALA A 209 5.85 8.74 19.89
C ALA A 209 7.05 9.12 20.78
N PRO A 210 6.83 9.47 22.07
CA PRO A 210 7.89 9.63 23.04
C PRO A 210 8.67 8.31 23.18
N GLY A 211 10.00 8.36 23.08
CA GLY A 211 10.85 7.17 23.21
C GLY A 211 11.21 6.49 21.89
N GLY A 212 11.29 7.23 20.78
CA GLY A 212 11.79 6.78 19.47
C GLY A 212 13.26 6.35 19.46
N GLY A 213 13.56 5.32 20.25
CA GLY A 213 14.85 4.66 20.34
C GLY A 213 15.06 3.64 19.22
N ARG A 214 16.19 2.94 19.31
CA ARG A 214 16.56 1.91 18.33
C ARG A 214 15.61 0.72 18.45
N LEU A 215 15.24 0.17 17.31
CA LEU A 215 14.46 -1.06 17.21
C LEU A 215 15.43 -2.25 17.22
N THR A 216 15.47 -3.00 18.33
CA THR A 216 16.53 -3.99 18.60
C THR A 216 16.03 -5.33 19.09
N ARG A 217 14.70 -5.55 19.13
CA ARG A 217 14.13 -6.81 19.56
C ARG A 217 13.41 -7.51 18.42
N TRP A 218 14.14 -8.39 17.74
CA TRP A 218 13.65 -9.14 16.60
C TRP A 218 12.67 -10.25 17.00
N LEU A 219 11.42 -10.09 16.59
CA LEU A 219 10.38 -11.10 16.71
C LEU A 219 10.09 -11.68 15.31
N VAL A 220 10.01 -13.00 15.20
CA VAL A 220 9.65 -13.68 13.95
C VAL A 220 8.28 -14.33 14.13
N ALA A 221 7.28 -13.87 13.37
CA ALA A 221 5.89 -14.30 13.49
C ALA A 221 5.68 -15.70 12.86
N ARG A 222 6.09 -16.76 13.55
CA ARG A 222 6.06 -18.14 13.04
C ARG A 222 4.68 -18.56 12.54
N ASP A 223 3.62 -18.18 13.24
CA ASP A 223 2.24 -18.49 12.82
C ASP A 223 1.77 -17.66 11.62
N ALA A 224 2.29 -16.45 11.41
CA ALA A 224 2.03 -15.67 10.19
C ALA A 224 2.74 -16.29 8.98
N PHE A 225 3.96 -16.82 9.15
CA PHE A 225 4.69 -17.52 8.08
C PHE A 225 3.92 -18.71 7.53
N LYS A 226 3.08 -19.39 8.33
CA LYS A 226 2.19 -20.48 7.87
C LYS A 226 1.12 -20.06 6.88
N LEU A 227 0.85 -18.74 6.73
CA LEU A 227 -0.05 -18.23 5.70
C LEU A 227 0.64 -18.07 4.34
N ALA A 228 1.97 -18.07 4.32
CA ALA A 228 2.74 -18.06 3.08
C ALA A 228 2.86 -19.46 2.49
N ASP A 229 3.03 -19.52 1.17
CA ASP A 229 3.37 -20.77 0.49
C ASP A 229 4.78 -21.20 0.90
N PRO A 230 5.06 -22.52 1.01
CA PRO A 230 6.36 -23.00 1.49
C PRO A 230 7.59 -22.45 0.74
N PRO A 231 7.56 -22.27 -0.61
CA PRO A 231 8.69 -21.63 -1.31
C PRO A 231 8.93 -20.18 -0.89
N THR A 232 7.86 -19.43 -0.60
CA THR A 232 7.92 -18.04 -0.13
C THR A 232 8.51 -17.96 1.26
N GLU A 233 8.00 -18.80 2.19
CA GLU A 233 8.54 -18.91 3.54
C GLU A 233 10.05 -19.18 3.50
N LYS A 234 10.46 -20.22 2.75
CA LYS A 234 11.86 -20.58 2.61
C LYS A 234 12.71 -19.43 2.05
N ALA A 235 12.26 -18.79 0.97
CA ALA A 235 13.01 -17.71 0.33
C ALA A 235 13.23 -16.52 1.28
N ILE A 236 12.24 -16.18 2.10
CA ILE A 236 12.36 -15.08 3.09
C ILE A 236 13.32 -15.48 4.23
N TYR A 237 13.22 -16.70 4.76
CA TYR A 237 14.16 -17.19 5.79
C TYR A 237 15.60 -17.23 5.27
N ASP A 238 15.82 -17.74 4.06
CA ASP A 238 17.15 -17.76 3.43
C ASP A 238 17.71 -16.33 3.25
N ALA A 239 16.86 -15.38 2.85
CA ALA A 239 17.26 -13.98 2.70
C ALA A 239 17.67 -13.36 4.04
N MET A 240 16.89 -13.57 5.10
CA MET A 240 17.23 -13.12 6.47
C MET A 240 18.52 -13.77 7.01
N ALA A 241 18.92 -14.93 6.48
CA ALA A 241 20.11 -15.65 6.91
C ALA A 241 21.40 -15.28 6.15
N THR A 242 21.32 -14.53 5.04
CA THR A 242 22.46 -14.31 4.11
C THR A 242 23.68 -13.63 4.77
N ASP A 243 23.46 -12.69 5.70
CA ASP A 243 24.50 -12.04 6.53
C ASP A 243 24.05 -12.01 8.00
N PHE A 244 23.65 -13.18 8.52
CA PHE A 244 22.92 -13.31 9.78
C PHE A 244 23.59 -12.58 10.97
N SER A 245 24.91 -12.62 11.09
CA SER A 245 25.64 -11.93 12.17
C SER A 245 25.47 -10.40 12.14
N LYS A 246 25.43 -9.80 10.95
CA LYS A 246 25.20 -8.36 10.79
C LYS A 246 23.74 -8.00 11.02
N VAL A 247 22.81 -8.84 10.58
CA VAL A 247 21.37 -8.68 10.88
C VAL A 247 21.15 -8.71 12.39
N VAL A 248 21.72 -9.69 13.10
CA VAL A 248 21.68 -9.78 14.57
C VAL A 248 22.32 -8.57 15.25
N ALA A 249 23.38 -7.98 14.68
CA ALA A 249 23.98 -6.76 15.24
C ALA A 249 23.05 -5.54 15.17
N LEU A 250 22.12 -5.51 14.22
CA LEU A 250 21.11 -4.46 14.08
C LEU A 250 19.87 -4.72 14.94
N LEU A 251 19.39 -5.97 14.93
CA LEU A 251 18.07 -6.38 15.38
C LEU A 251 18.05 -7.24 16.66
N GLY A 252 19.21 -7.63 17.17
CA GLY A 252 19.32 -8.62 18.25
C GLY A 252 19.10 -10.06 17.76
N GLN A 253 19.16 -11.02 18.69
CA GLN A 253 18.85 -12.41 18.37
C GLN A 253 17.35 -12.59 18.07
N PRO A 254 16.97 -13.34 17.02
CA PRO A 254 15.57 -13.57 16.70
C PRO A 254 14.90 -14.40 17.80
N THR A 255 13.66 -14.01 18.13
CA THR A 255 12.75 -14.80 18.95
C THR A 255 11.54 -15.17 18.10
N GLU A 256 11.31 -16.46 17.86
CA GLU A 256 10.08 -16.90 17.21
C GLU A 256 8.89 -16.78 18.16
N VAL A 257 7.79 -16.24 17.65
CA VAL A 257 6.55 -16.03 18.41
C VAL A 257 5.34 -16.50 17.61
N ASP A 258 4.34 -17.04 18.31
CA ASP A 258 2.99 -17.16 17.78
C ASP A 258 2.22 -15.90 18.20
N VAL A 259 1.79 -15.10 17.24
CA VAL A 259 1.18 -13.79 17.49
C VAL A 259 -0.32 -13.93 17.73
N ALA A 260 -1.03 -14.79 16.99
CA ALA A 260 -2.47 -14.94 17.13
C ALA A 260 -2.86 -15.94 18.22
N ALA A 261 -2.09 -17.02 18.38
CA ALA A 261 -2.39 -18.10 19.32
C ALA A 261 -2.67 -17.66 20.78
N PRO A 262 -1.98 -16.65 21.35
CA PRO A 262 -2.27 -16.16 22.70
C PRO A 262 -3.69 -15.59 22.88
N LEU A 263 -4.40 -15.28 21.80
CA LEU A 263 -5.78 -14.77 21.84
C LEU A 263 -6.85 -15.84 21.55
N ALA A 264 -6.48 -17.13 21.59
CA ALA A 264 -7.40 -18.23 21.29
C ALA A 264 -8.65 -18.25 22.18
N ASP A 265 -8.49 -18.01 23.49
CA ASP A 265 -9.60 -18.00 24.46
C ASP A 265 -10.61 -16.86 24.22
N GLN A 266 -10.23 -15.84 23.45
CA GLN A 266 -11.11 -14.74 23.05
C GLN A 266 -11.71 -14.95 21.64
N GLY A 267 -11.52 -16.13 21.03
CA GLY A 267 -11.96 -16.43 19.67
C GLY A 267 -11.20 -15.64 18.61
N LEU A 268 -9.93 -15.36 18.87
CA LEU A 268 -9.01 -14.59 18.03
C LEU A 268 -7.68 -15.33 17.83
N GLY A 269 -7.69 -16.65 17.97
CA GLY A 269 -6.51 -17.50 17.86
C GLY A 269 -6.00 -17.70 16.43
N GLN A 270 -6.77 -17.25 15.42
CA GLN A 270 -6.42 -17.38 14.01
C GLN A 270 -6.50 -16.02 13.29
N TYR A 271 -5.59 -15.78 12.34
CA TYR A 271 -5.60 -14.53 11.58
C TYR A 271 -6.84 -14.32 10.71
N VAL A 272 -7.57 -15.39 10.37
CA VAL A 272 -8.87 -15.27 9.69
C VAL A 272 -9.90 -14.54 10.56
N ASP A 273 -9.82 -14.68 11.88
CA ASP A 273 -10.67 -13.96 12.83
C ASP A 273 -10.32 -12.46 12.83
N TRP A 274 -9.03 -12.14 12.74
CA TRP A 274 -8.51 -10.77 12.69
C TRP A 274 -8.91 -10.10 11.38
N MET A 275 -8.80 -10.81 10.26
CA MET A 275 -9.36 -10.40 8.97
C MET A 275 -10.86 -10.12 9.09
N GLY A 276 -11.62 -10.98 9.78
CA GLY A 276 -13.05 -10.79 10.01
C GLY A 276 -13.35 -9.50 10.75
N VAL A 277 -12.64 -9.25 11.86
CA VAL A 277 -12.73 -7.98 12.63
C VAL A 277 -12.43 -6.78 11.73
N PHE A 278 -11.32 -6.82 10.98
CA PHE A 278 -10.93 -5.76 10.05
C PHE A 278 -12.04 -5.48 9.02
N ARG A 279 -12.57 -6.52 8.36
CA ARG A 279 -13.57 -6.37 7.30
C ARG A 279 -14.89 -5.78 7.81
N VAL A 280 -15.32 -6.14 9.02
CA VAL A 280 -16.54 -5.55 9.62
C VAL A 280 -16.34 -4.07 9.93
N CYS A 281 -15.24 -3.71 10.58
CA CYS A 281 -14.94 -2.30 10.87
C CYS A 281 -14.76 -1.49 9.58
N GLN A 282 -13.98 -2.00 8.62
CA GLN A 282 -13.75 -1.36 7.32
C GLN A 282 -15.06 -1.18 6.56
N GLY A 283 -15.85 -2.24 6.37
CA GLY A 283 -17.08 -2.19 5.59
C GLY A 283 -18.10 -1.21 6.17
N PHE A 284 -18.22 -1.13 7.50
CA PHE A 284 -19.09 -0.16 8.16
C PHE A 284 -18.69 1.27 7.83
N GLU A 285 -17.39 1.59 7.87
CA GLU A 285 -16.89 2.92 7.51
C GLU A 285 -17.04 3.20 6.02
N VAL A 286 -16.78 2.22 5.14
CA VAL A 286 -17.00 2.38 3.69
C VAL A 286 -18.43 2.79 3.39
N TRP A 287 -19.43 2.12 3.99
CA TRP A 287 -20.82 2.47 3.78
C TRP A 287 -21.18 3.83 4.38
N ARG A 288 -20.59 4.19 5.53
CA ARG A 288 -20.76 5.52 6.13
C ARG A 288 -20.24 6.63 5.22
N GLU A 289 -19.07 6.45 4.62
CA GLU A 289 -18.45 7.48 3.76
C GLU A 289 -19.13 7.57 2.39
N HIS A 290 -19.51 6.44 1.79
CA HIS A 290 -19.89 6.40 0.36
C HIS A 290 -21.30 5.91 0.09
N GLY A 291 -22.02 5.37 1.07
CA GLY A 291 -23.34 4.75 0.88
C GLY A 291 -24.39 5.69 0.31
N ALA A 292 -24.34 6.97 0.68
CA ALA A 292 -25.21 8.01 0.12
C ALA A 292 -24.94 8.22 -1.38
N TRP A 293 -23.68 8.41 -1.76
CA TRP A 293 -23.28 8.57 -3.16
C TRP A 293 -23.63 7.35 -4.01
N VAL A 294 -23.37 6.14 -3.50
CA VAL A 294 -23.71 4.88 -4.17
C VAL A 294 -25.22 4.75 -4.39
N THR A 295 -26.02 5.15 -3.41
CA THR A 295 -27.49 5.07 -3.48
C THR A 295 -28.04 6.10 -4.47
N GLU A 296 -27.49 7.31 -4.48
CA GLU A 296 -27.93 8.39 -5.37
C GLU A 296 -27.53 8.15 -6.83
N HIS A 297 -26.29 7.75 -7.08
CA HIS A 297 -25.72 7.68 -8.43
C HIS A 297 -25.74 6.28 -9.04
N ASN A 298 -25.93 5.24 -8.22
CA ASN A 298 -25.99 3.83 -8.63
C ASN A 298 -24.94 3.46 -9.71
N PRO A 299 -23.64 3.65 -9.41
CA PRO A 299 -22.57 3.42 -10.38
C PRO A 299 -22.51 1.96 -10.82
N ASP A 300 -22.09 1.72 -12.06
CA ASP A 300 -21.77 0.38 -12.51
C ASP A 300 -20.41 -0.05 -11.95
N PHE A 301 -20.44 -0.97 -10.99
CA PHE A 301 -19.26 -1.45 -10.27
C PHE A 301 -18.60 -2.62 -10.96
N GLY A 302 -17.27 -2.66 -10.89
CA GLY A 302 -16.49 -3.80 -11.33
C GLY A 302 -16.76 -5.08 -10.52
N PRO A 303 -16.33 -6.24 -11.04
CA PRO A 303 -16.48 -7.53 -10.37
C PRO A 303 -15.96 -7.51 -8.92
N GLY A 304 -16.76 -8.01 -7.99
CA GLY A 304 -16.47 -8.06 -6.56
C GLY A 304 -16.57 -6.73 -5.80
N ILE A 305 -16.51 -5.57 -6.47
CA ILE A 305 -16.73 -4.26 -5.81
C ILE A 305 -18.19 -4.11 -5.39
N LYS A 306 -19.12 -4.46 -6.30
CA LYS A 306 -20.56 -4.49 -6.02
C LYS A 306 -20.89 -5.33 -4.78
N ASP A 307 -20.35 -6.55 -4.71
CA ASP A 307 -20.60 -7.47 -3.59
C ASP A 307 -20.04 -6.94 -2.26
N ARG A 308 -18.90 -6.23 -2.31
CA ARG A 308 -18.31 -5.59 -1.12
C ARG A 308 -19.15 -4.41 -0.62
N PHE A 309 -19.72 -3.60 -1.51
CA PHE A 309 -20.65 -2.54 -1.15
C PHE A 309 -21.98 -3.09 -0.62
N LEU A 310 -22.52 -4.17 -1.22
CA LEU A 310 -23.70 -4.86 -0.72
C LEU A 310 -23.47 -5.50 0.65
N MET A 311 -22.28 -6.02 0.91
CA MET A 311 -21.89 -6.51 2.23
C MET A 311 -21.79 -5.34 3.22
N ALA A 312 -21.11 -4.27 2.85
CA ALA A 312 -20.94 -3.07 3.66
C ALA A 312 -22.28 -2.43 4.07
N SER A 313 -23.25 -2.35 3.16
CA SER A 313 -24.57 -1.78 3.41
C SER A 313 -25.42 -2.57 4.40
N ARG A 314 -25.03 -3.81 4.72
CA ARG A 314 -25.75 -4.71 5.64
C ARG A 314 -25.10 -4.79 7.02
N ILE A 315 -23.95 -4.15 7.22
CA ILE A 315 -23.27 -4.17 8.51
C ILE A 315 -24.00 -3.27 9.49
N THR A 316 -24.40 -3.82 10.64
CA THR A 316 -25.14 -3.08 11.66
C THR A 316 -24.20 -2.43 12.68
N LYS A 317 -24.75 -1.49 13.45
CA LYS A 317 -24.01 -0.83 14.54
C LYS A 317 -23.54 -1.82 15.60
N GLU A 318 -24.37 -2.83 15.91
CA GLU A 318 -24.07 -3.87 16.90
C GLU A 318 -22.90 -4.75 16.44
N GLN A 319 -22.84 -5.08 15.14
CA GLN A 319 -21.75 -5.86 14.57
C GLN A 319 -20.42 -5.11 14.65
N VAL A 320 -20.40 -3.82 14.28
CA VAL A 320 -19.17 -3.01 14.37
C VAL A 320 -18.76 -2.74 15.82
N ASP A 321 -19.71 -2.61 16.76
CA ASP A 321 -19.40 -2.47 18.18
C ASP A 321 -18.74 -3.73 18.75
N ALA A 322 -19.28 -4.91 18.43
CA ALA A 322 -18.66 -6.18 18.79
C ALA A 322 -17.27 -6.36 18.15
N ALA A 323 -17.11 -5.96 16.87
CA ALA A 323 -15.82 -5.99 16.19
C ALA A 323 -14.81 -5.01 16.83
N ASN A 324 -15.23 -3.82 17.27
CA ASN A 324 -14.37 -2.84 17.92
C ASN A 324 -13.84 -3.34 19.28
N VAL A 325 -14.64 -4.11 20.05
CA VAL A 325 -14.15 -4.77 21.27
C VAL A 325 -13.01 -5.73 20.94
N LYS A 326 -13.18 -6.58 19.91
CA LYS A 326 -12.13 -7.50 19.46
C LYS A 326 -10.91 -6.75 18.91
N ARG A 327 -11.11 -5.68 18.15
CA ARG A 327 -10.02 -4.82 17.66
C ARG A 327 -9.21 -4.22 18.80
N ALA A 328 -9.84 -3.80 19.89
CA ALA A 328 -9.16 -3.28 21.07
C ALA A 328 -8.29 -4.36 21.75
N LEU A 329 -8.77 -5.60 21.83
CA LEU A 329 -7.99 -6.75 22.34
C LEU A 329 -6.76 -7.02 21.48
N ILE A 330 -6.94 -7.12 20.15
CA ILE A 330 -5.85 -7.32 19.19
C ILE A 330 -4.82 -6.20 19.30
N ARG A 331 -5.29 -4.95 19.34
CA ARG A 331 -4.42 -3.77 19.49
C ARG A 331 -3.62 -3.87 20.79
N SER A 332 -4.27 -4.07 21.94
CA SER A 332 -3.58 -4.17 23.22
C SER A 332 -2.52 -5.26 23.24
N HIS A 333 -2.83 -6.43 22.67
CA HIS A 333 -1.91 -7.55 22.54
C HIS A 333 -0.68 -7.21 21.69
N LEU A 334 -0.88 -6.66 20.49
CA LEU A 334 0.21 -6.30 19.59
C LEU A 334 1.12 -5.21 20.18
N LEU A 335 0.55 -4.22 20.87
CA LEU A 335 1.32 -3.19 21.56
C LEU A 335 2.17 -3.76 22.69
N SER A 336 1.62 -4.71 23.46
CA SER A 336 2.37 -5.41 24.51
C SER A 336 3.50 -6.26 23.93
N LEU A 337 3.22 -7.03 22.87
CA LEU A 337 4.21 -7.88 22.19
C LEU A 337 5.39 -7.06 21.65
N LEU A 338 5.10 -5.96 20.96
CA LEU A 338 6.09 -5.08 20.35
C LEU A 338 6.83 -4.22 21.37
N GLY A 339 6.19 -3.84 22.50
CA GLY A 339 6.79 -2.92 23.45
C GLY A 339 7.33 -1.64 22.77
N PRO A 340 8.37 -0.99 23.31
CA PRO A 340 8.95 0.22 22.71
C PRO A 340 9.98 -0.05 21.60
N ASP A 341 10.51 -1.27 21.48
CA ASP A 341 11.71 -1.59 20.70
C ASP A 341 11.59 -2.83 19.79
N GLY A 342 10.42 -3.47 19.77
CA GLY A 342 10.17 -4.70 19.03
C GLY A 342 10.00 -4.48 17.55
N VAL A 343 10.50 -5.43 16.75
CA VAL A 343 10.25 -5.51 15.31
C VAL A 343 9.71 -6.88 14.99
N LEU A 344 8.46 -6.93 14.51
CA LEU A 344 7.84 -8.18 14.10
C LEU A 344 8.07 -8.40 12.59
N ALA A 345 8.77 -9.48 12.27
CA ALA A 345 9.04 -9.94 10.92
C ALA A 345 7.97 -10.97 10.49
N LEU A 346 7.41 -10.77 9.29
CA LEU A 346 6.40 -11.65 8.69
C LEU A 346 6.42 -11.54 7.16
N PRO A 347 5.87 -12.51 6.39
CA PRO A 347 5.64 -12.31 4.97
C PRO A 347 4.68 -11.15 4.72
N THR A 348 4.98 -10.30 3.74
CA THR A 348 4.04 -9.26 3.31
C THR A 348 2.85 -9.84 2.55
N THR A 349 3.09 -10.88 1.76
CA THR A 349 2.09 -11.57 0.92
C THR A 349 2.24 -13.09 1.03
N PRO A 350 1.19 -13.88 0.73
CA PRO A 350 1.29 -15.35 0.79
C PRO A 350 2.35 -15.93 -0.18
N GLY A 351 2.60 -15.22 -1.28
CA GLY A 351 3.64 -15.57 -2.24
C GLY A 351 3.68 -14.56 -3.38
N PRO A 352 4.22 -14.95 -4.55
CA PRO A 352 4.27 -14.11 -5.74
C PRO A 352 2.89 -13.63 -6.20
N ALA A 353 2.86 -12.54 -6.97
CA ALA A 353 1.64 -11.98 -7.53
C ALA A 353 0.82 -13.03 -8.33
N PRO A 354 -0.50 -13.18 -8.10
CA PRO A 354 -1.38 -14.01 -8.94
C PRO A 354 -1.40 -13.60 -10.41
N LEU A 355 -1.85 -14.48 -11.31
CA LEU A 355 -2.05 -14.14 -12.72
C LEU A 355 -3.26 -13.20 -12.88
N VAL A 356 -3.24 -12.32 -13.88
CA VAL A 356 -4.36 -11.37 -14.15
C VAL A 356 -5.69 -12.09 -14.39
N ASN A 357 -5.67 -13.35 -14.85
CA ASN A 357 -6.88 -14.15 -15.10
C ASN A 357 -7.02 -15.33 -14.14
N THR A 358 -6.45 -15.24 -12.93
CA THR A 358 -6.64 -16.27 -11.90
C THR A 358 -8.14 -16.46 -11.63
N PRO A 359 -8.65 -17.71 -11.58
CA PRO A 359 -10.08 -17.97 -11.33
C PRO A 359 -10.58 -17.32 -10.03
N PRO A 360 -11.81 -16.78 -9.99
CA PRO A 360 -12.31 -16.03 -8.83
C PRO A 360 -12.20 -16.77 -7.49
N ALA A 361 -12.52 -18.06 -7.45
CA ALA A 361 -12.45 -18.86 -6.22
C ALA A 361 -11.00 -19.01 -5.69
N GLU A 362 -10.02 -19.18 -6.59
CA GLU A 362 -8.60 -19.23 -6.22
C GLU A 362 -8.13 -17.86 -5.72
N LEU A 363 -8.57 -16.79 -6.38
CA LEU A 363 -8.23 -15.42 -6.01
C LEU A 363 -8.84 -15.02 -4.66
N ASP A 364 -10.03 -15.51 -4.33
CA ASP A 364 -10.67 -15.29 -3.02
C ASP A 364 -9.97 -16.06 -1.89
N ALA A 365 -9.56 -17.30 -2.14
CA ALA A 365 -8.74 -18.07 -1.20
C ALA A 365 -7.38 -17.39 -0.95
N TRP A 366 -6.76 -16.88 -2.02
CA TRP A 366 -5.54 -16.08 -1.94
C TRP A 366 -5.76 -14.78 -1.14
N ARG A 367 -6.83 -14.04 -1.44
CA ARG A 367 -7.19 -12.80 -0.77
C ARG A 367 -7.45 -13.00 0.73
N THR A 368 -8.00 -14.14 1.12
CA THR A 368 -8.22 -14.48 2.54
C THR A 368 -6.89 -14.55 3.31
N ARG A 369 -5.89 -15.26 2.77
CA ARG A 369 -4.55 -15.32 3.37
C ARG A 369 -3.84 -13.97 3.34
N LEU A 370 -3.99 -13.25 2.23
CA LEU A 370 -3.42 -11.92 2.05
C LEU A 370 -3.92 -10.91 3.10
N ILE A 371 -5.23 -10.78 3.29
CA ILE A 371 -5.79 -9.84 4.29
C ILE A 371 -5.51 -10.33 5.71
N SER A 372 -5.45 -11.64 5.94
CA SER A 372 -5.03 -12.19 7.23
C SER A 372 -3.64 -11.69 7.63
N LEU A 373 -2.69 -11.61 6.68
CA LEU A 373 -1.37 -11.01 6.90
C LEU A 373 -1.45 -9.48 7.03
N THR A 374 -2.08 -8.79 6.08
CA THR A 374 -1.99 -7.33 6.01
C THR A 374 -2.84 -6.59 7.05
N SER A 375 -3.86 -7.24 7.61
CA SER A 375 -4.72 -6.66 8.65
C SER A 375 -4.02 -6.48 10.00
N ILE A 376 -2.93 -7.22 10.28
CA ILE A 376 -2.19 -7.17 11.54
C ILE A 376 -1.80 -5.73 11.91
N ALA A 377 -1.04 -5.05 11.03
CA ALA A 377 -0.64 -3.66 11.25
C ALA A 377 -1.85 -2.71 11.24
N GLY A 378 -2.85 -2.95 10.40
CA GLY A 378 -4.04 -2.10 10.27
C GLY A 378 -4.89 -2.06 11.54
N LEU A 379 -5.17 -3.21 12.14
CA LEU A 379 -5.99 -3.36 13.36
C LEU A 379 -5.41 -2.59 14.54
N ALA A 380 -4.08 -2.55 14.64
CA ALA A 380 -3.35 -1.85 15.69
C ALA A 380 -2.76 -0.48 15.26
N GLY A 381 -3.07 0.01 14.05
CA GLY A 381 -2.58 1.30 13.56
C GLY A 381 -1.05 1.42 13.55
N LEU A 382 -0.35 0.30 13.32
CA LEU A 382 1.11 0.19 13.40
C LEU A 382 1.78 0.54 12.07
N PRO A 383 3.02 1.06 12.11
CA PRO A 383 3.84 1.21 10.92
C PRO A 383 4.31 -0.17 10.45
N GLN A 384 4.30 -0.38 9.13
CA GLN A 384 4.87 -1.55 8.50
C GLN A 384 5.53 -1.19 7.18
N VAL A 385 6.76 -1.64 7.02
CA VAL A 385 7.54 -1.53 5.77
C VAL A 385 7.64 -2.89 5.08
N ASN A 386 7.57 -2.89 3.75
CA ASN A 386 7.90 -4.02 2.90
C ASN A 386 9.35 -3.90 2.41
N LEU A 387 10.12 -4.96 2.56
CA LEU A 387 11.48 -5.11 2.06
C LEU A 387 11.49 -6.12 0.90
N PRO A 388 11.92 -5.74 -0.32
CA PRO A 388 12.02 -6.65 -1.45
C PRO A 388 13.35 -7.42 -1.39
N ILE A 389 13.45 -8.42 -0.51
CA ILE A 389 14.71 -9.14 -0.23
C ILE A 389 14.77 -10.56 -0.80
N ALA A 390 13.65 -11.06 -1.33
CA ALA A 390 13.51 -12.47 -1.72
C ALA A 390 12.73 -12.61 -3.03
N SER A 391 12.87 -13.79 -3.65
CA SER A 391 12.10 -14.16 -4.83
C SER A 391 11.80 -15.66 -4.88
N VAL A 392 10.73 -16.00 -5.58
CA VAL A 392 10.36 -17.39 -5.91
C VAL A 392 10.23 -17.47 -7.42
N ASP A 393 11.00 -18.35 -8.06
CA ASP A 393 11.04 -18.51 -9.53
C ASP A 393 11.26 -17.19 -10.30
N GLY A 394 12.09 -16.30 -9.74
CA GLY A 394 12.38 -14.99 -10.32
C GLY A 394 11.23 -13.98 -10.20
N LEU A 395 10.25 -14.23 -9.32
CA LEU A 395 9.18 -13.30 -8.98
C LEU A 395 9.39 -12.74 -7.57
N PRO A 396 9.22 -11.43 -7.36
CA PRO A 396 9.47 -10.84 -6.05
C PRO A 396 8.49 -11.34 -4.98
N VAL A 397 9.02 -11.52 -3.77
CA VAL A 397 8.25 -11.69 -2.53
C VAL A 397 8.85 -10.82 -1.44
N GLY A 398 7.99 -10.31 -0.55
CA GLY A 398 8.38 -9.27 0.41
C GLY A 398 8.45 -9.75 1.85
N LEU A 399 9.46 -9.26 2.58
CA LEU A 399 9.50 -9.31 4.04
C LEU A 399 8.84 -8.06 4.62
N GLY A 400 7.83 -8.24 5.45
CA GLY A 400 7.21 -7.18 6.23
C GLY A 400 7.89 -7.01 7.59
N LEU A 401 8.22 -5.77 7.95
CA LEU A 401 8.67 -5.42 9.30
C LEU A 401 7.66 -4.47 9.93
N ILE A 402 7.07 -4.87 11.06
CA ILE A 402 6.12 -4.06 11.85
C ILE A 402 6.84 -3.52 13.09
N GLY A 403 6.77 -2.21 13.29
CA GLY A 403 7.30 -1.54 14.49
C GLY A 403 6.19 -1.09 15.45
N PRO A 404 6.55 -0.54 16.64
CA PRO A 404 5.59 0.07 17.56
C PRO A 404 4.96 1.35 16.97
N PRO A 405 3.82 1.82 17.50
CA PRO A 405 3.23 3.09 17.05
C PRO A 405 4.23 4.25 17.16
N GLY A 406 4.31 5.06 16.11
CA GLY A 406 5.19 6.24 16.06
C GLY A 406 6.68 5.94 15.89
N SER A 407 7.05 4.69 15.62
CA SER A 407 8.43 4.27 15.33
C SER A 407 8.83 4.42 13.85
N ASP A 408 8.00 5.08 13.05
CA ASP A 408 8.13 5.18 11.59
C ASP A 408 9.53 5.55 11.11
N GLU A 409 10.13 6.59 11.69
CA GLU A 409 11.48 7.03 11.34
C GLU A 409 12.55 6.00 11.70
N ALA A 410 12.43 5.36 12.86
CA ALA A 410 13.34 4.32 13.30
C ALA A 410 13.21 3.07 12.42
N LEU A 411 12.00 2.75 11.96
CA LEU A 411 11.74 1.65 11.03
C LEU A 411 12.30 1.94 9.63
N LEU A 412 12.19 3.18 9.14
CA LEU A 412 12.81 3.62 7.88
C LEU A 412 14.35 3.59 7.96
N GLU A 413 14.92 4.06 9.06
CA GLU A 413 16.36 4.00 9.30
C GLU A 413 16.86 2.55 9.39
N LEU A 414 16.16 1.69 10.13
CA LEU A 414 16.48 0.28 10.22
C LEU A 414 16.38 -0.39 8.84
N THR A 415 15.39 -0.01 8.01
CA THR A 415 15.25 -0.53 6.65
C THR A 415 16.51 -0.22 5.84
N GLU A 416 16.97 1.02 5.85
CA GLU A 416 18.19 1.43 5.14
C GLU A 416 19.43 0.66 5.63
N GLN A 417 19.58 0.49 6.95
CA GLN A 417 20.68 -0.28 7.55
C GLN A 417 20.63 -1.76 7.16
N LEU A 418 19.44 -2.38 7.17
CA LEU A 418 19.25 -3.78 6.79
C LEU A 418 19.57 -3.99 5.30
N MET A 419 19.23 -3.05 4.42
CA MET A 419 19.53 -3.18 2.99
C MET A 419 21.02 -3.09 2.65
N ALA A 420 21.87 -2.65 3.58
CA ALA A 420 23.31 -2.73 3.43
C ALA A 420 23.87 -4.16 3.68
N VAL A 421 23.07 -5.06 4.26
CA VAL A 421 23.50 -6.41 4.68
C VAL A 421 22.59 -7.52 4.15
N LEU A 422 21.33 -7.22 3.85
CA LEU A 422 20.41 -8.17 3.23
C LEU A 422 20.56 -8.17 1.71
N PRO A 423 20.25 -9.30 1.04
CA PRO A 423 20.13 -9.31 -0.40
C PRO A 423 19.03 -8.34 -0.85
N HIS A 424 19.27 -7.67 -1.97
CA HIS A 424 18.27 -6.82 -2.61
C HIS A 424 17.71 -7.55 -3.82
N TRP A 425 16.39 -7.73 -3.89
CA TRP A 425 15.74 -8.11 -5.15
C TRP A 425 15.98 -7.00 -6.16
N GLN A 426 16.82 -7.24 -7.13
CA GLN A 426 16.95 -6.33 -8.26
C GLN A 426 15.93 -6.76 -9.30
N ALA A 427 14.87 -5.96 -9.47
CA ALA A 427 14.15 -5.97 -10.72
C ALA A 427 15.18 -5.82 -11.85
N ARG A 428 14.99 -6.50 -13.00
CA ARG A 428 15.81 -6.21 -14.18
C ARG A 428 15.76 -4.70 -14.39
N ASP A 429 16.88 -4.01 -14.23
CA ASP A 429 16.90 -2.55 -14.36
C ASP A 429 16.47 -2.23 -15.80
N PRO A 430 15.32 -1.55 -16.01
CA PRO A 430 14.86 -1.21 -17.35
C PRO A 430 15.83 -0.23 -18.04
N TRP A 431 16.75 0.38 -17.28
CA TRP A 431 17.78 1.30 -17.75
C TRP A 431 19.17 0.65 -17.88
N GLN A 432 19.35 -0.60 -17.46
CA GLN A 432 20.54 -1.35 -17.84
C GLN A 432 20.33 -1.96 -19.22
N PRO A 433 21.23 -1.71 -20.20
CA PRO A 433 21.13 -2.35 -21.49
C PRO A 433 21.14 -3.87 -21.29
N LYS A 434 20.27 -4.59 -22.03
CA LYS A 434 20.31 -6.05 -22.09
C LYS A 434 21.75 -6.45 -22.38
N GLN A 435 22.39 -7.15 -21.46
CA GLN A 435 23.58 -7.90 -21.80
C GLN A 435 23.12 -9.02 -22.73
N ASP A 436 23.22 -8.77 -24.04
CA ASP A 436 23.05 -9.80 -25.03
C ASP A 436 24.08 -10.90 -24.72
N LYS A 437 23.57 -12.06 -24.29
CA LYS A 437 24.39 -13.26 -24.13
C LYS A 437 24.93 -13.60 -25.54
N LYS A 438 26.24 -13.45 -25.71
CA LYS A 438 26.98 -13.94 -26.88
C LYS A 438 26.88 -15.45 -26.99
#